data_AF-A0A6A4YWW4-F1
#
_entry.id   AF-A0A6A4YWW4-F1
#
_cell.length_a   1.000
_cell.length_b   1.000
_cell.length_c   1.000
_cell.angle_alpha   90.00
_cell.angle_beta   90.00
_cell.angle_gamma   90.00
#
_symmetry.space_group_name_H-M   'P 1'
#
loop_
_entity.id
_entity.type
_entity.pdbx_description
1 polymer ?
#
loop_
_entity_poly.entity_id
_entity_poly.type
_entity_poly.pdbx_seq_one_letter_code
_entity_poly.pdbx_strand_id
1 'polypeptide(L)'
;MAPKTAYSADDMSKAIDDVLKRVDTVANIAMRHGVPLRTLHTHVHRSKAMEATVAPLRTGPPPSLPTSYEDDLVTWILGMETDGHAVGRKQIIQKATAILEVIHGFPPAQPLTRGWYHRFMARHPELKRKKAQTLSAARSAITPDSGLLPPACPLIVMRQFRSSTHFQYG
;
A
#
# COMPACT_ATOMS: atom_id res chain seq x y z
N MET A 1 11.65 -5.48 -17.13
CA MET A 1 12.34 -4.66 -18.15
C MET A 1 13.16 -3.61 -17.42
N ALA A 2 14.48 -3.62 -17.61
CA ALA A 2 15.33 -2.54 -17.10
C ALA A 2 15.00 -1.22 -17.82
N PRO A 3 15.12 -0.06 -17.15
CA PRO A 3 14.89 1.23 -17.80
C PRO A 3 15.88 1.39 -18.97
N LYS A 4 15.36 1.74 -20.16
CA LYS A 4 16.16 2.02 -21.37
C LYS A 4 16.82 3.41 -21.33
N THR A 5 17.12 3.94 -20.15
CA THR A 5 17.75 5.26 -20.04
C THR A 5 19.25 5.11 -20.20
N ALA A 6 19.85 5.88 -21.10
CA ALA A 6 21.28 5.85 -21.37
C ALA A 6 22.14 6.44 -20.23
N TYR A 7 21.52 7.09 -19.24
CA TYR A 7 22.19 7.75 -18.11
C TYR A 7 21.83 7.06 -16.79
N SER A 8 22.79 7.01 -15.87
CA SER A 8 22.59 6.49 -14.51
C SER A 8 21.85 7.49 -13.63
N ALA A 9 21.23 7.01 -12.55
CA ALA A 9 20.64 7.86 -11.53
C ALA A 9 21.71 8.71 -10.81
N ASP A 10 22.93 8.17 -10.67
CA ASP A 10 24.07 8.85 -10.08
C ASP A 10 24.52 10.05 -10.95
N ASP A 11 24.66 9.84 -12.27
CA ASP A 11 25.02 10.90 -13.23
C ASP A 11 23.98 12.04 -13.23
N MET A 12 22.70 11.70 -13.14
CA MET A 12 21.62 12.69 -13.03
C MET A 12 21.75 13.53 -11.75
N SER A 13 22.04 12.89 -10.61
CA SER A 13 22.17 13.59 -9.33
C SER A 13 23.35 14.58 -9.32
N LYS A 14 24.49 14.16 -9.87
CA LYS A 14 25.69 15.01 -10.04
C LYS A 14 25.43 16.17 -10.98
N ALA A 15 24.76 15.92 -12.11
CA ALA A 15 24.41 16.97 -13.06
C ALA A 15 23.48 18.03 -12.46
N ILE A 16 22.51 17.64 -11.61
CA ILE A 16 21.64 18.59 -10.90
C ILE A 16 22.45 19.44 -9.92
N ASP A 17 23.34 18.82 -9.14
CA ASP A 17 24.19 19.51 -8.17
C ASP A 17 25.12 20.55 -8.84
N ASP A 18 25.75 20.19 -9.96
CA ASP A 18 26.58 21.11 -10.76
C ASP A 18 25.78 22.32 -11.29
N VAL A 19 24.52 22.10 -11.71
CA VAL A 19 23.63 23.18 -12.15
C VAL A 19 23.23 24.09 -10.98
N LEU A 20 23.00 23.52 -9.80
CA LEU A 20 22.68 24.30 -8.59
C LEU A 20 23.88 25.11 -8.11
N LYS A 21 25.10 24.54 -8.19
CA LYS A 21 26.38 25.21 -7.89
C LYS A 21 26.82 26.20 -8.96
N ARG A 22 26.12 26.27 -10.10
CA ARG A 22 26.43 27.14 -11.25
C ARG A 22 27.87 26.97 -11.77
N VAL A 23 28.37 25.72 -11.79
CA VAL A 23 29.74 25.40 -12.24
C VAL A 23 29.96 25.78 -13.71
N ASP A 24 28.96 25.50 -14.55
CA ASP A 24 29.01 25.65 -16.00
C ASP A 24 27.62 25.94 -16.58
N THR A 25 27.53 26.13 -17.89
CA THR A 25 26.25 26.20 -18.59
C THR A 25 25.53 24.84 -18.58
N VAL A 26 24.20 24.85 -18.48
CA VAL A 26 23.38 23.63 -18.39
C VAL A 26 23.62 22.68 -19.58
N ALA A 27 23.88 23.23 -20.77
CA ALA A 27 24.21 22.45 -21.97
C ALA A 27 25.54 21.70 -21.84
N ASN A 28 26.57 22.35 -21.29
CA ASN A 28 27.88 21.74 -21.09
C ASN A 28 27.85 20.68 -19.99
N ILE A 29 27.10 20.94 -18.91
CA ILE A 29 26.87 19.96 -17.83
C ILE A 29 26.14 18.73 -18.36
N ALA A 30 25.07 18.91 -19.15
CA ALA A 30 24.33 17.82 -19.79
C ALA A 30 25.23 16.94 -20.66
N MET A 31 26.11 17.55 -21.45
CA MET A 31 27.06 16.84 -22.31
C MET A 31 28.10 16.06 -21.49
N ARG A 32 28.68 16.68 -20.45
CA ARG A 32 29.69 16.06 -19.59
C ARG A 32 29.17 14.81 -18.88
N HIS A 33 27.92 14.85 -18.40
CA HIS A 33 27.28 13.75 -17.67
C HIS A 33 26.50 12.78 -18.57
N GLY A 34 26.49 12.97 -19.90
CA GLY A 34 25.76 12.10 -20.83
C GLY A 34 24.23 12.12 -20.65
N VAL A 35 23.69 13.18 -20.05
CA VAL A 35 22.25 13.34 -19.76
C VAL A 35 21.60 14.21 -20.85
N PRO A 36 20.45 13.83 -21.42
CA PRO A 36 19.73 14.69 -22.35
C PRO A 36 19.33 16.03 -21.71
N LEU A 37 19.63 17.14 -22.39
CA LEU A 37 19.41 18.50 -21.90
C LEU A 37 17.98 18.74 -21.40
N ARG A 38 16.97 18.29 -22.15
CA ARG A 38 15.54 18.42 -21.79
C ARG A 38 15.21 17.71 -20.47
N THR A 39 15.84 16.56 -20.23
CA THR A 39 15.69 15.80 -19.00
C THR A 39 16.34 16.54 -17.84
N LEU A 40 17.57 17.05 -18.03
CA LEU A 40 18.26 17.82 -17.00
C LEU A 40 17.45 19.05 -16.56
N HIS A 41 16.90 19.83 -17.50
CA HIS A 41 16.03 20.97 -17.18
C HIS A 41 14.80 20.56 -16.37
N THR A 42 14.16 19.45 -16.72
CA THR A 42 12.98 18.93 -16.01
C THR A 42 13.32 18.59 -14.56
N HIS A 43 14.45 17.90 -14.35
CA HIS A 43 14.91 17.51 -13.03
C HIS A 43 15.38 18.70 -12.18
N VAL A 44 16.06 19.68 -12.78
CA VAL A 44 16.47 20.92 -12.11
C VAL A 44 15.25 21.74 -11.70
N HIS A 45 14.23 21.85 -12.56
CA HIS A 45 12.99 22.56 -12.22
C HIS A 45 12.29 21.94 -11.02
N ARG A 46 12.13 20.60 -10.99
CA ARG A 46 11.55 19.89 -9.84
C ARG A 46 12.37 20.04 -8.58
N SER A 47 13.70 19.96 -8.69
CA SER A 47 14.61 20.11 -7.56
C SER A 47 14.52 21.51 -6.94
N LYS A 48 14.38 22.56 -7.77
CA LYS A 48 14.16 23.94 -7.31
C LYS A 48 12.79 24.17 -6.71
N ALA A 49 11.76 23.47 -7.20
CA ALA A 49 10.41 23.55 -6.68
C ALA A 49 10.23 22.88 -5.30
N MET A 50 11.31 22.40 -4.66
CA MET A 50 11.28 21.59 -3.43
C MET A 50 10.26 20.43 -3.50
N GLU A 51 10.05 19.88 -4.70
CA GLU A 51 9.21 18.71 -4.89
C GLU A 51 10.03 17.50 -4.41
N ALA A 52 9.97 17.27 -3.10
CA ALA A 52 10.76 16.30 -2.36
C ALA A 52 10.76 14.94 -3.05
N THR A 53 11.94 14.53 -3.54
CA THR A 53 12.33 13.15 -3.85
C THR A 53 11.18 12.22 -4.20
N VAL A 54 10.49 12.52 -5.31
CA VAL A 54 9.52 11.58 -5.85
C VAL A 54 10.33 10.41 -6.41
N ALA A 55 10.17 9.24 -5.79
CA ALA A 55 10.67 7.96 -6.27
C ALA A 55 10.46 7.84 -7.80
N PRO A 56 11.29 7.06 -8.52
CA PRO A 56 11.29 7.00 -9.98
C PRO A 56 9.87 7.02 -10.54
N LEU A 57 9.57 8.04 -11.34
CA LEU A 57 8.22 8.34 -11.82
C LEU A 57 7.58 7.04 -12.33
N ARG A 58 6.63 6.51 -11.56
CA ARG A 58 6.02 5.22 -11.87
C ARG A 58 5.31 5.38 -13.20
N THR A 59 5.75 4.67 -14.24
CA THR A 59 5.08 4.70 -15.54
C THR A 59 3.72 4.03 -15.40
N GLY A 60 2.66 4.82 -15.44
CA GLY A 60 1.27 4.35 -15.46
C GLY A 60 0.33 5.25 -14.66
N PRO A 61 -0.98 5.02 -14.77
CA PRO A 61 -1.97 5.77 -13.99
C PRO A 61 -1.68 5.71 -12.48
N PRO A 62 -1.97 6.79 -11.74
CA PRO A 62 -1.89 6.78 -10.29
C PRO A 62 -2.78 5.66 -9.72
N PRO A 63 -2.43 5.10 -8.54
CA PRO A 63 -3.29 4.13 -7.90
C PRO A 63 -4.68 4.73 -7.66
N SER A 64 -5.74 3.94 -7.87
CA SER A 64 -7.12 4.43 -7.76
C SER A 64 -7.45 4.93 -6.36
N LEU A 65 -6.78 4.41 -5.33
CA LEU A 65 -6.86 4.85 -3.95
C LEU A 65 -5.46 5.37 -3.54
N PRO A 66 -5.34 6.51 -2.85
CA PRO A 66 -4.06 6.95 -2.29
C PRO A 66 -3.55 5.95 -1.24
N THR A 67 -2.21 5.79 -1.14
CA THR A 67 -1.57 4.79 -0.27
C THR A 67 -2.02 4.88 1.19
N SER A 68 -2.19 6.09 1.73
CA SER A 68 -2.63 6.29 3.12
C SER A 68 -3.94 5.56 3.43
N TYR A 69 -4.90 5.62 2.51
CA TYR A 69 -6.19 4.96 2.67
C TYR A 69 -6.10 3.45 2.39
N GLU A 70 -5.10 3.00 1.63
CA GLU A 70 -4.87 1.57 1.41
C GLU A 70 -4.37 0.94 2.71
N ASP A 71 -3.51 1.62 3.47
CA ASP A 71 -2.98 1.18 4.76
C ASP A 71 -4.06 1.09 5.85
N ASP A 72 -4.98 2.06 5.91
CA ASP A 72 -6.15 2.00 6.80
C ASP A 72 -7.05 0.79 6.47
N LEU A 73 -7.23 0.51 5.18
CA LEU A 73 -8.01 -0.63 4.71
C LEU A 73 -7.33 -1.96 5.03
N VAL A 74 -6.00 -2.04 4.95
CA VAL A 74 -5.20 -3.20 5.42
C VAL A 74 -5.40 -3.41 6.91
N THR A 75 -5.31 -2.35 7.71
CA THR A 75 -5.50 -2.41 9.17
C THR A 75 -6.89 -2.91 9.53
N TRP A 76 -7.92 -2.42 8.83
CA TRP A 76 -9.29 -2.90 9.00
C TRP A 76 -9.45 -4.38 8.65
N ILE A 77 -8.86 -4.85 7.55
CA ILE A 77 -8.91 -6.28 7.17
C ILE A 77 -8.28 -7.15 8.28
N LEU A 78 -7.11 -6.74 8.79
CA LEU A 78 -6.41 -7.47 9.85
C LEU A 78 -7.20 -7.50 11.17
N GLY A 79 -7.87 -6.39 11.53
CA GLY A 79 -8.76 -6.34 12.69
C GLY A 79 -9.91 -7.33 12.57
N MET A 80 -10.61 -7.31 11.44
CA MET A 80 -11.72 -8.23 11.18
C MET A 80 -11.30 -9.70 11.22
N GLU A 81 -10.13 -10.04 10.67
CA GLU A 81 -9.60 -11.40 10.73
C GLU A 81 -9.23 -11.83 12.16
N THR A 82 -8.75 -10.90 12.98
CA THR A 82 -8.46 -11.14 14.41
C THR A 82 -9.74 -11.41 15.20
N ASP A 83 -10.82 -10.72 14.85
CA ASP A 83 -12.15 -10.93 15.43
C ASP A 83 -12.86 -12.19 14.90
N GLY A 84 -12.16 -13.04 14.13
CA GLY A 84 -12.70 -14.28 13.58
C GLY A 84 -13.62 -14.11 12.37
N HIS A 85 -13.74 -12.89 11.84
CA HIS A 85 -14.59 -12.58 10.69
C HIS A 85 -13.76 -12.60 9.40
N ALA A 86 -13.94 -13.63 8.57
CA ALA A 86 -13.27 -13.72 7.28
C ALA A 86 -13.79 -12.67 6.29
N VAL A 87 -13.00 -11.65 6.00
CA VAL A 87 -13.37 -10.60 5.04
C VAL A 87 -13.18 -11.09 3.60
N GLY A 88 -14.30 -11.18 2.87
CA GLY A 88 -14.30 -11.60 1.48
C GLY A 88 -13.92 -10.50 0.49
N ARG A 89 -13.46 -10.88 -0.72
CA ARG A 89 -13.12 -9.95 -1.82
C ARG A 89 -14.18 -8.89 -2.09
N LYS A 90 -15.46 -9.29 -2.11
CA LYS A 90 -16.59 -8.38 -2.39
C LYS A 90 -16.69 -7.29 -1.33
N GLN A 91 -16.54 -7.64 -0.05
CA GLN A 91 -16.58 -6.69 1.06
C GLN A 91 -15.42 -5.71 1.01
N ILE A 92 -14.21 -6.21 0.68
CA ILE A 92 -13.02 -5.37 0.51
C ILE A 92 -13.24 -4.33 -0.60
N ILE A 93 -13.77 -4.76 -1.75
CA ILE A 93 -14.09 -3.86 -2.86
C ILE A 93 -15.17 -2.83 -2.46
N GLN A 94 -16.21 -3.26 -1.76
CA GLN A 94 -17.27 -2.36 -1.29
C GLN A 94 -16.72 -1.31 -0.31
N LYS A 95 -15.93 -1.74 0.67
CA LYS A 95 -15.31 -0.84 1.66
C LYS A 95 -14.37 0.16 0.98
N ALA A 96 -13.54 -0.30 0.05
CA ALA A 96 -12.66 0.57 -0.73
C ALA A 96 -13.44 1.56 -1.60
N THR A 97 -14.57 1.14 -2.18
CA THR A 97 -15.45 2.03 -2.95
C THR A 97 -16.06 3.08 -2.04
N ALA A 98 -16.56 2.71 -0.85
CA ALA A 98 -17.09 3.67 0.12
C ALA A 98 -16.04 4.70 0.57
N ILE A 99 -14.78 4.29 0.74
CA ILE A 99 -13.69 5.23 1.04
C ILE A 99 -13.49 6.22 -0.11
N LEU A 100 -13.57 5.77 -1.38
CA LEU A 100 -13.52 6.67 -2.54
C LEU A 100 -14.66 7.69 -2.55
N GLU A 101 -15.87 7.28 -2.16
CA GLU A 101 -17.02 8.19 -2.08
C GLU A 101 -16.75 9.33 -1.09
N VAL A 102 -16.15 9.02 0.06
CA VAL A 102 -15.80 10.02 1.08
C VAL A 102 -14.70 10.94 0.58
N ILE A 103 -13.66 10.40 -0.09
CA ILE A 103 -12.53 11.21 -0.59
C ILE A 103 -12.98 12.17 -1.69
N HIS A 104 -13.81 11.69 -2.63
CA HIS A 104 -14.27 12.48 -3.77
C HIS A 104 -15.49 13.34 -3.45
N GLY A 105 -16.24 13.04 -2.38
CA GLY A 105 -17.47 13.72 -2.01
C GLY A 105 -18.69 13.33 -2.87
N PHE A 106 -18.53 12.37 -3.78
CA PHE A 106 -19.60 11.86 -4.64
C PHE A 106 -19.33 10.40 -5.01
N PRO A 107 -20.38 9.61 -5.34
CA PRO A 107 -20.22 8.22 -5.72
C PRO A 107 -19.40 8.08 -7.02
N PRO A 108 -18.40 7.18 -7.07
CA PRO A 108 -17.65 6.96 -8.29
C PRO A 108 -18.57 6.39 -9.36
N ALA A 109 -18.38 6.83 -10.62
CA ALA A 109 -19.19 6.40 -11.75
C ALA A 109 -19.21 4.86 -11.95
N GLN A 110 -18.14 4.18 -11.52
CA GLN A 110 -18.09 2.73 -11.43
C GLN A 110 -17.38 2.29 -10.15
N PRO A 111 -17.87 1.23 -9.48
CA PRO A 111 -17.20 0.68 -8.32
C PRO A 111 -15.86 0.05 -8.70
N LEU A 112 -14.99 -0.13 -7.70
CA LEU A 112 -13.70 -0.76 -7.91
C LEU A 112 -13.86 -2.19 -8.46
N THR A 113 -13.04 -2.53 -9.45
CA THR A 113 -13.17 -3.80 -10.16
C THR A 113 -12.31 -4.90 -9.54
N ARG A 114 -12.51 -6.15 -10.00
CA ARG A 114 -11.64 -7.28 -9.64
C ARG A 114 -10.16 -7.00 -9.95
N GLY A 115 -9.88 -6.23 -11.00
CA GLY A 115 -8.52 -5.86 -11.38
C GLY A 115 -7.84 -4.99 -10.32
N TRP A 116 -8.59 -4.06 -9.71
CA TRP A 116 -8.08 -3.27 -8.59
C TRP A 116 -7.72 -4.15 -7.39
N TYR A 117 -8.60 -5.07 -7.00
CA TYR A 117 -8.34 -5.98 -5.88
C TYR A 117 -7.05 -6.80 -6.08
N HIS A 118 -6.80 -7.29 -7.30
CA HIS A 118 -5.58 -8.03 -7.59
C HIS A 118 -4.33 -7.17 -7.43
N ARG A 119 -4.37 -5.91 -7.89
CA ARG A 119 -3.26 -4.96 -7.73
C ARG A 119 -3.06 -4.56 -6.26
N PHE A 120 -4.14 -4.35 -5.52
CA PHE A 120 -4.11 -4.11 -4.08
C PHE A 120 -3.42 -5.27 -3.34
N MET A 121 -3.84 -6.51 -3.59
CA MET A 121 -3.19 -7.71 -3.04
C MET A 121 -1.74 -7.92 -3.49
N ALA A 122 -1.33 -7.35 -4.62
CA ALA A 122 0.05 -7.39 -5.09
C ALA A 122 0.94 -6.35 -4.39
N ARG A 123 0.36 -5.21 -4.00
CA ARG A 123 1.04 -4.17 -3.21
C ARG A 123 1.21 -4.56 -1.74
N HIS A 124 0.28 -5.35 -1.20
CA HIS A 124 0.24 -5.75 0.22
C HIS A 124 0.46 -7.26 0.41
N PRO A 125 1.68 -7.79 0.16
CA PRO A 125 1.97 -9.22 0.35
C PRO A 125 1.83 -9.70 1.80
N GLU A 126 1.87 -8.80 2.78
CA GLU A 126 1.66 -9.06 4.21
C GLU A 126 0.30 -9.74 4.49
N LEU A 127 -0.75 -9.35 3.76
CA LEU A 127 -2.08 -9.95 3.88
C LEU A 127 -2.10 -11.41 3.41
N LYS A 128 -1.29 -11.77 2.41
CA LYS A 128 -1.16 -13.17 1.94
C LYS A 128 -0.37 -14.01 2.92
N ARG A 129 0.74 -13.46 3.46
CA ARG A 129 1.60 -14.17 4.41
C ARG A 129 0.86 -14.53 5.70
N LYS A 130 0.00 -13.64 6.19
CA LYS A 130 -0.80 -13.89 7.40
C LYS A 130 -1.79 -15.03 7.22
N LYS A 131 -2.49 -15.09 6.08
CA LYS A 131 -3.38 -16.22 5.77
C LYS A 131 -2.68 -17.58 5.80
N ALA A 132 -1.46 -17.67 5.26
CA ALA A 132 -0.67 -18.89 5.31
C ALA A 132 -0.28 -19.27 6.76
N GLN A 133 0.07 -18.30 7.59
CA GLN A 133 0.39 -18.53 9.01
C GLN A 133 -0.83 -19.01 9.81
N THR A 134 -1.99 -18.36 9.65
CA THR A 134 -3.24 -18.75 10.33
C THR A 134 -3.65 -20.19 9.98
N LEU A 135 -3.51 -20.59 8.71
CA LEU A 135 -3.79 -21.97 8.28
C LEU A 135 -2.78 -22.98 8.84
N SER A 136 -1.50 -22.61 8.96
CA SER A 136 -0.48 -23.48 9.56
C SER A 136 -0.70 -23.68 11.06
N ALA A 137 -1.09 -22.63 11.78
CA ALA A 137 -1.42 -22.71 13.20
C ALA A 137 -2.63 -23.64 13.44
N ALA A 138 -3.69 -23.50 12.65
CA ALA A 138 -4.88 -24.36 12.74
C ALA A 138 -4.57 -25.85 12.44
N ARG A 139 -3.64 -26.13 11.51
CA ARG A 139 -3.24 -27.51 11.17
C ARG A 139 -2.35 -28.15 12.24
N SER A 140 -1.48 -27.38 12.88
CA SER A 140 -0.56 -27.88 13.91
C SER A 140 -1.27 -28.26 15.22
N ALA A 141 -2.51 -27.77 15.42
CA ALA A 141 -3.38 -28.17 16.51
C ALA A 141 -4.00 -29.57 16.32
N ILE A 142 -3.84 -30.20 15.15
CA ILE A 142 -4.34 -31.54 14.84
C ILE A 142 -3.15 -32.49 14.78
N THR A 143 -2.59 -32.82 15.94
CA THR A 143 -1.71 -33.97 16.10
C THR A 143 -2.52 -35.12 16.70
N PRO A 144 -2.60 -36.29 16.05
CA PRO A 144 -3.12 -37.49 16.69
C PRO A 144 -2.00 -38.10 17.53
N ASP A 145 -1.85 -37.65 18.76
CA ASP A 145 -1.00 -38.37 19.72
C ASP A 145 -1.87 -39.30 20.56
N SER A 146 -1.54 -40.59 20.45
CA SER A 146 -2.13 -41.65 21.22
C SER A 146 -1.67 -41.53 22.67
N GLY A 147 -2.62 -41.21 23.56
CA GLY A 147 -2.61 -41.66 24.95
C GLY A 147 -1.61 -40.99 25.90
N LEU A 148 -2.00 -39.86 26.49
CA LEU A 148 -1.94 -39.61 27.94
C LEU A 148 -2.65 -38.27 28.30
N LEU A 149 -3.65 -38.32 29.18
CA LEU A 149 -4.20 -37.19 29.95
C LEU A 149 -3.32 -36.94 31.21
N PRO A 150 -3.56 -35.93 32.10
CA PRO A 150 -4.09 -34.54 32.03
C PRO A 150 -3.15 -33.55 32.85
N PRO A 151 -3.49 -32.33 33.35
CA PRO A 151 -4.81 -31.67 33.52
C PRO A 151 -4.95 -30.15 33.28
N ALA A 152 -6.24 -29.76 33.28
CA ALA A 152 -6.80 -28.44 33.56
C ALA A 152 -6.72 -27.38 32.46
N CYS A 153 -7.75 -27.35 31.61
CA CYS A 153 -8.15 -26.15 30.88
C CYS A 153 -8.81 -25.16 31.86
N PRO A 154 -8.27 -23.95 32.07
CA PRO A 154 -9.08 -22.87 32.62
C PRO A 154 -9.99 -22.36 31.50
N LEU A 155 -11.27 -22.65 31.67
CA LEU A 155 -12.39 -21.89 31.12
C LEU A 155 -12.09 -20.38 31.22
N ILE A 156 -11.82 -19.72 30.11
CA ILE A 156 -11.94 -18.27 30.00
C ILE A 156 -13.09 -17.97 29.03
N VAL A 157 -14.28 -17.99 29.64
CA VAL A 157 -15.34 -16.99 29.56
C VAL A 157 -15.66 -16.45 28.15
N MET A 158 -16.70 -17.05 27.55
CA MET A 158 -17.69 -16.30 26.77
C MET A 158 -18.27 -15.20 27.68
N ARG A 159 -17.83 -13.95 27.54
CA ARG A 159 -18.55 -12.81 28.12
C ARG A 159 -19.31 -12.12 27.01
N GLN A 160 -20.62 -12.36 27.03
CA GLN A 160 -21.68 -11.50 26.53
C GLN A 160 -21.24 -10.03 26.39
N PHE A 161 -21.31 -9.49 25.17
CA PHE A 161 -21.72 -8.10 25.01
C PHE A 161 -22.96 -8.06 24.11
N ARG A 162 -24.09 -8.02 24.81
CA ARG A 162 -25.45 -7.85 24.34
C ARG A 162 -25.58 -6.50 23.64
N SER A 163 -26.38 -6.46 22.58
CA SER A 163 -26.90 -5.25 21.94
C SER A 163 -27.33 -4.18 22.97
N SER A 164 -26.99 -2.93 22.70
CA SER A 164 -27.72 -1.78 23.24
C SER A 164 -27.85 -0.69 22.18
N THR A 165 -28.83 -0.88 21.29
CA THR A 165 -29.60 0.24 20.73
C THR A 165 -30.32 0.94 21.88
N HIS A 166 -29.98 2.18 22.18
CA HIS A 166 -30.90 3.09 22.86
C HIS A 166 -30.86 4.48 22.22
N PHE A 167 -31.90 4.69 21.43
CA PHE A 167 -32.47 5.94 20.97
C PHE A 167 -32.93 6.75 22.19
N GLN A 168 -32.58 8.04 22.30
CA GLN A 168 -33.34 9.01 23.10
C GLN A 168 -33.25 10.37 22.42
N TYR A 169 -34.44 10.83 22.00
CA TYR A 169 -34.76 12.21 21.66
C TYR A 169 -34.64 13.09 22.90
N GLY A 170 -34.18 14.32 22.69
CA GLY A 170 -34.42 15.50 23.52
C GLY A 170 -34.55 16.68 22.58
#